data_AF-A0A194SA90-F1
#
_entry.id   AF-A0A194SA90-F1
#
_cell.length_a   1.000
_cell.length_b   1.000
_cell.length_c   1.000
_cell.angle_alpha   90.00
_cell.angle_beta   90.00
_cell.angle_gamma   90.00
#
_symmetry.space_group_name_H-M   'P 1'
#
loop_
_entity.id
_entity.type
_entity.pdbx_description
1 polymer ?
#
loop_
_entity_poly.entity_id
_entity_poly.type
_entity_poly.pdbx_seq_one_letter_code
_entity_poly.pdbx_strand_id
1 'polypeptide(L)'
;MLPLDCFPQNYLSPSPAHGVPGSLFTWCAPLRAPSPLLLAVPVPPSRTRDKYSSFVWNASILLADKIAAKEIEVEGKRVLELGAGLGLPGLVAAHVGADLVVLTDYDESAALDDTARAVDEALPVGLQRKVYVVPHTWGTRIDSLLSLAPSYDLVLVADCVWSPALHASLVDSLRALLSASPHATVCFSTGFHTGRKQVANFLAAAADAHIVPVNEKEWAVGETKAVRG
;
A
#
# COMPACT_ATOMS: atom_id res chain seq x y z
N MET A 1 -28.27 -4.87 -8.55
CA MET A 1 -27.77 -6.18 -8.07
C MET A 1 -26.37 -6.31 -8.64
N LEU A 2 -25.33 -6.39 -7.82
CA LEU A 2 -23.97 -6.62 -8.32
C LEU A 2 -23.97 -7.97 -9.06
N PRO A 3 -23.32 -8.09 -10.24
CA PRO A 3 -23.12 -9.38 -10.88
C PRO A 3 -22.63 -10.41 -9.85
N LEU A 4 -23.11 -11.64 -9.90
CA LEU A 4 -22.67 -12.73 -8.99
C LEU A 4 -21.15 -12.97 -9.08
N ASP A 5 -20.53 -12.52 -10.18
CA ASP A 5 -19.09 -12.56 -10.46
C ASP A 5 -18.30 -11.39 -9.80
N CYS A 6 -18.99 -10.47 -9.10
CA CYS A 6 -18.37 -9.33 -8.40
C CYS A 6 -17.89 -9.66 -6.99
N PHE A 7 -18.02 -10.91 -6.50
CA PHE A 7 -17.31 -11.32 -5.30
C PHE A 7 -15.88 -11.67 -5.74
N PRO A 8 -14.86 -10.86 -5.42
CA PRO A 8 -13.51 -11.19 -5.85
C PRO A 8 -13.13 -12.49 -5.16
N GLN A 9 -12.97 -13.58 -5.93
CA GLN A 9 -12.55 -14.89 -5.40
C GLN A 9 -11.22 -14.81 -4.64
N ASN A 10 -10.49 -13.71 -4.86
CA ASN A 10 -9.22 -13.34 -4.25
C ASN A 10 -9.26 -13.35 -2.71
N TYR A 11 -10.39 -13.02 -2.08
CA TYR A 11 -10.53 -13.06 -0.60
C TYR A 11 -10.59 -14.48 -0.03
N LEU A 12 -10.80 -15.49 -0.87
CA LEU A 12 -10.94 -16.90 -0.47
C LEU A 12 -9.71 -17.73 -0.90
N SER A 13 -8.78 -17.14 -1.63
CA SER A 13 -7.60 -17.82 -2.13
C SER A 13 -6.51 -17.91 -1.05
N PRO A 14 -5.86 -19.07 -0.87
CA PRO A 14 -4.72 -19.21 0.04
C PRO A 14 -3.44 -18.56 -0.51
N SER A 15 -3.44 -18.09 -1.76
CA SER A 15 -2.29 -17.40 -2.35
C SER A 15 -2.09 -16.04 -1.68
N PRO A 16 -0.84 -15.66 -1.33
CA PRO A 16 -0.55 -14.33 -0.78
C PRO A 16 -0.67 -13.21 -1.84
N ALA A 17 -0.64 -13.58 -3.12
CA ALA A 17 -0.64 -12.66 -4.24
C ALA A 17 -1.59 -13.14 -5.34
N HIS A 18 -2.19 -12.20 -6.05
CA HIS A 18 -3.24 -12.42 -7.05
C HIS A 18 -2.94 -11.69 -8.35
N GLY A 19 -3.77 -11.99 -9.34
CA GLY A 19 -3.67 -11.45 -10.70
C GLY A 19 -3.24 -12.53 -11.67
N VAL A 20 -4.14 -12.88 -12.59
CA VAL A 20 -3.77 -13.77 -13.70
C VAL A 20 -3.03 -12.91 -14.72
N PRO A 21 -1.81 -13.29 -15.15
CA PRO A 21 -1.05 -12.47 -16.07
C PRO A 21 -1.81 -12.16 -17.36
N GLY A 22 -1.80 -10.90 -17.79
CA GLY A 22 -2.52 -10.43 -18.97
C GLY A 22 -4.04 -10.31 -18.81
N SER A 23 -4.56 -10.34 -17.56
CA SER A 23 -5.98 -10.18 -17.25
C SER A 23 -6.24 -8.94 -16.39
N LEU A 24 -7.52 -8.64 -16.13
CA LEU A 24 -7.91 -7.62 -15.17
C LEU A 24 -8.11 -8.25 -13.78
N PHE A 25 -7.48 -7.68 -12.77
CA PHE A 25 -7.80 -7.95 -11.38
C PHE A 25 -8.89 -6.98 -10.91
N THR A 26 -10.08 -7.51 -10.59
CA THR A 26 -11.19 -6.69 -10.10
C THR A 26 -11.20 -6.64 -8.58
N TRP A 27 -11.07 -5.43 -8.03
CA TRP A 27 -11.27 -5.14 -6.61
C TRP A 27 -12.60 -4.41 -6.40
N CYS A 28 -13.27 -4.72 -5.29
CA CYS A 28 -14.58 -4.16 -4.95
C CYS A 28 -14.70 -3.99 -3.44
N ALA A 29 -14.98 -2.77 -2.97
CA ALA A 29 -15.30 -2.52 -1.57
C ALA A 29 -16.20 -1.28 -1.37
N PRO A 30 -17.02 -1.24 -0.31
CA PRO A 30 -17.34 -2.37 0.57
C PRO A 30 -18.21 -3.41 -0.16
N LEU A 31 -17.89 -4.71 -0.05
CA LEU A 31 -18.49 -5.81 -0.84
C LEU A 31 -20.02 -5.94 -0.81
N ARG A 32 -20.70 -5.29 0.15
CA ARG A 32 -22.16 -5.34 0.33
C ARG A 32 -22.82 -3.96 0.33
N ALA A 33 -22.08 -2.92 -0.05
CA ALA A 33 -22.65 -1.59 -0.21
C ALA A 33 -23.63 -1.58 -1.40
N PRO A 34 -24.71 -0.77 -1.36
CA PRO A 34 -25.61 -0.58 -2.50
C PRO A 34 -24.89 -0.05 -3.75
N SER A 35 -23.79 0.68 -3.55
CA SER A 35 -22.93 1.22 -4.60
C SER A 35 -21.48 1.11 -4.14
N PRO A 36 -20.86 -0.06 -4.27
CA PRO A 36 -19.46 -0.23 -3.90
C PRO A 36 -18.56 0.50 -4.90
N LEU A 37 -17.36 0.87 -4.45
CA LEU A 37 -16.30 1.26 -5.35
C LEU A 37 -15.76 0.00 -6.04
N LEU A 38 -15.64 0.05 -7.36
CA LEU A 38 -15.12 -1.02 -8.20
C LEU A 38 -13.90 -0.49 -8.96
N LEU A 39 -12.77 -1.18 -8.84
CA LEU A 39 -11.57 -0.91 -9.63
C LEU A 39 -11.15 -2.16 -10.39
N ALA A 40 -10.86 -2.00 -11.68
CA ALA A 40 -10.25 -3.04 -12.50
C ALA A 40 -8.78 -2.68 -12.73
N VAL A 41 -7.88 -3.41 -12.08
CA VAL A 41 -6.43 -3.18 -12.15
C VAL A 41 -5.83 -4.10 -13.22
N PRO A 42 -5.19 -3.57 -14.28
CA PRO A 42 -4.59 -4.39 -15.33
C PRO A 42 -3.35 -5.12 -14.82
N VAL A 43 -3.40 -6.45 -14.84
CA VAL A 43 -2.26 -7.31 -14.49
C VAL A 43 -1.41 -7.49 -15.74
N PRO A 44 -0.10 -7.17 -15.68
CA PRO A 44 0.78 -7.34 -16.83
C PRO A 44 0.84 -8.77 -17.34
N PRO A 45 1.15 -8.98 -18.63
CA PRO A 45 1.54 -10.30 -19.13
C PRO A 45 2.72 -10.86 -18.34
N SER A 46 2.84 -12.19 -18.30
CA SER A 46 3.91 -12.86 -17.57
C SER A 46 5.28 -12.36 -18.02
N ARG A 47 5.97 -11.64 -17.14
CA ARG A 47 7.41 -11.43 -17.21
C ARG A 47 8.10 -12.53 -16.39
N THR A 48 9.42 -12.64 -16.47
CA THR A 48 10.23 -13.58 -15.67
C THR A 48 9.76 -13.57 -14.20
N ARG A 49 9.64 -14.75 -13.59
CA ARG A 49 9.03 -14.99 -12.25
C ARG A 49 9.76 -14.33 -11.06
N ASP A 50 10.78 -13.54 -11.35
CA ASP A 50 11.72 -13.02 -10.36
C ASP A 50 11.28 -11.65 -9.79
N LYS A 51 10.18 -11.08 -10.27
CA LYS A 51 9.71 -9.74 -9.86
C LYS A 51 8.30 -9.80 -9.26
N TYR A 52 8.18 -9.25 -8.05
CA TYR A 52 6.98 -9.31 -7.21
C TYR A 52 5.99 -8.16 -7.43
N SER A 53 6.42 -7.09 -8.13
CA SER A 53 5.65 -5.86 -8.36
C SER A 53 4.45 -6.04 -9.31
N SER A 54 4.46 -7.10 -10.12
CA SER A 54 3.40 -7.41 -11.08
C SER A 54 2.14 -8.06 -10.49
N PHE A 55 2.11 -8.32 -9.18
CA PHE A 55 0.98 -8.96 -8.50
C PHE A 55 0.24 -8.01 -7.58
N VAL A 56 -1.03 -8.33 -7.31
CA VAL A 56 -1.82 -7.70 -6.25
C VAL A 56 -1.70 -8.54 -4.98
N TRP A 57 -1.01 -8.01 -3.97
CA TRP A 57 -0.77 -8.70 -2.69
C TRP A 57 -1.96 -8.58 -1.74
N ASN A 58 -2.20 -9.61 -0.90
CA ASN A 58 -3.25 -9.58 0.13
C ASN A 58 -3.11 -8.39 1.09
N ALA A 59 -1.87 -8.03 1.43
CA ALA A 59 -1.57 -6.87 2.25
C ALA A 59 -2.07 -5.56 1.60
N SER A 60 -1.91 -5.45 0.28
CA SER A 60 -2.37 -4.32 -0.53
C SER A 60 -3.89 -4.24 -0.56
N ILE A 61 -4.57 -5.38 -0.78
CA ILE A 61 -6.04 -5.48 -0.70
C ILE A 61 -6.56 -5.05 0.68
N LEU A 62 -5.91 -5.46 1.77
CA LEU A 62 -6.31 -5.08 3.12
C LEU A 62 -6.23 -3.57 3.35
N LEU A 63 -5.17 -2.88 2.87
CA LEU A 63 -5.10 -1.42 2.99
C LEU A 63 -6.17 -0.75 2.13
N ALA A 64 -6.39 -1.23 0.91
CA ALA A 64 -7.44 -0.73 0.02
C ALA A 64 -8.83 -0.84 0.67
N ASP A 65 -9.15 -1.99 1.27
CA ASP A 65 -10.41 -2.21 1.99
C ASP A 65 -10.57 -1.24 3.17
N LYS A 66 -9.50 -1.05 3.95
CA LYS A 66 -9.51 -0.13 5.10
C LYS A 66 -9.67 1.33 4.68
N ILE A 67 -9.07 1.74 3.57
CA ILE A 67 -9.27 3.08 3.00
C ILE A 67 -10.72 3.25 2.52
N ALA A 68 -11.25 2.28 1.79
CA ALA A 68 -12.63 2.31 1.29
C ALA A 68 -13.68 2.31 2.42
N ALA A 69 -13.37 1.62 3.52
CA ALA A 69 -14.18 1.61 4.74
C ALA A 69 -13.99 2.86 5.61
N LYS A 70 -13.11 3.80 5.22
CA LYS A 70 -12.72 5.00 5.98
C LYS A 70 -12.11 4.70 7.36
N GLU A 71 -11.55 3.50 7.52
CA GLU A 71 -10.72 3.17 8.70
C GLU A 71 -9.32 3.79 8.59
N ILE A 72 -8.86 4.02 7.36
CA ILE A 72 -7.69 4.84 7.04
C ILE A 72 -8.21 6.11 6.35
N GLU A 73 -8.11 7.24 7.04
CA GLU A 73 -8.55 8.54 6.54
C GLU A 73 -7.57 9.04 5.46
N VAL A 74 -8.09 9.34 4.27
CA VAL A 74 -7.29 9.82 3.13
C VAL A 74 -7.78 11.15 2.54
N GLU A 75 -9.00 11.59 2.88
CA GLU A 75 -9.60 12.78 2.29
C GLU A 75 -8.73 14.02 2.54
N GLY A 76 -8.39 14.74 1.48
CA GLY A 76 -7.54 15.95 1.54
C GLY A 76 -6.08 15.70 1.91
N LYS A 77 -5.63 14.44 2.05
CA LYS A 77 -4.23 14.12 2.40
C LYS A 77 -3.35 14.03 1.17
N ARG A 78 -2.06 14.32 1.37
CA ARG A 78 -0.97 13.93 0.45
C ARG A 78 -0.50 12.54 0.84
N VAL A 79 -0.79 11.57 -0.02
CA VAL A 79 -0.54 10.15 0.23
C VAL A 79 0.68 9.70 -0.59
N LEU A 80 1.61 9.02 0.06
CA LEU A 80 2.73 8.34 -0.58
C LEU A 80 2.56 6.84 -0.41
N GLU A 81 2.76 6.05 -1.45
CA GLU A 81 2.85 4.60 -1.36
C GLU A 81 4.28 4.12 -1.70
N LEU A 82 4.91 3.43 -0.76
CA LEU A 82 6.24 2.84 -0.92
C LEU A 82 6.12 1.36 -1.26
N GLY A 83 6.73 0.93 -2.38
CA GLY A 83 6.61 -0.44 -2.88
C GLY A 83 5.20 -0.73 -3.40
N ALA A 84 4.72 0.14 -4.29
CA ALA A 84 3.34 0.16 -4.73
C ALA A 84 2.94 -1.06 -5.59
N GLY A 85 3.87 -1.67 -6.32
CA GLY A 85 3.53 -2.66 -7.34
C GLY A 85 2.50 -2.11 -8.32
N LEU A 86 1.30 -2.71 -8.36
CA LEU A 86 0.19 -2.20 -9.18
C LEU A 86 -0.61 -1.05 -8.54
N GLY A 87 -0.25 -0.61 -7.32
CA GLY A 87 -0.72 0.63 -6.70
C GLY A 87 -2.14 0.64 -6.15
N LEU A 88 -2.79 -0.52 -5.96
CA LEU A 88 -4.18 -0.62 -5.54
C LEU A 88 -4.57 0.29 -4.34
N PRO A 89 -3.81 0.37 -3.23
CA PRO A 89 -4.14 1.22 -2.08
C PRO A 89 -4.15 2.70 -2.46
N GLY A 90 -3.14 3.17 -3.18
CA GLY A 90 -3.09 4.55 -3.64
C GLY A 90 -4.15 4.87 -4.71
N LEU A 91 -4.49 3.92 -5.60
CA LEU A 91 -5.62 4.07 -6.54
C LEU A 91 -6.94 4.28 -5.78
N VAL A 92 -7.18 3.48 -4.74
CA VAL A 92 -8.35 3.64 -3.87
C VAL A 92 -8.28 4.97 -3.11
N ALA A 93 -7.12 5.36 -2.59
CA ALA A 93 -6.93 6.64 -1.91
C ALA A 93 -7.30 7.83 -2.81
N ALA A 94 -6.87 7.81 -4.07
CA ALA A 94 -7.24 8.85 -5.05
C ALA A 94 -8.76 8.93 -5.25
N HIS A 95 -9.42 7.77 -5.29
CA HIS A 95 -10.86 7.66 -5.48
C HIS A 95 -11.69 8.10 -4.28
N VAL A 96 -11.12 7.95 -3.07
CA VAL A 96 -11.74 8.30 -1.78
C VAL A 96 -11.32 9.70 -1.31
N GLY A 97 -10.77 10.53 -2.21
CA GLY A 97 -10.63 11.97 -1.96
C GLY A 97 -9.24 12.42 -1.51
N ALA A 98 -8.19 11.60 -1.66
CA ALA A 98 -6.83 12.11 -1.50
C ALA A 98 -6.57 13.32 -2.43
N ASP A 99 -5.86 14.32 -1.91
CA ASP A 99 -5.52 15.52 -2.68
C ASP A 99 -4.38 15.28 -3.66
N LEU A 100 -3.44 14.42 -3.25
CA LEU A 100 -2.29 13.98 -4.03
C LEU A 100 -2.00 12.52 -3.67
N VAL A 101 -1.71 11.69 -4.66
CA VAL A 101 -1.18 10.35 -4.47
C VAL A 101 0.13 10.20 -5.24
N VAL A 102 1.16 9.71 -4.58
CA VAL A 102 2.43 9.38 -5.22
C VAL A 102 2.71 7.91 -5.01
N LEU A 103 2.72 7.14 -6.10
CA LEU A 103 3.00 5.71 -6.13
C LEU A 103 4.48 5.52 -6.46
N THR A 104 5.18 4.74 -5.64
CA THR A 104 6.61 4.52 -5.85
C THR A 104 6.99 3.06 -5.76
N ASP A 105 7.96 2.67 -6.57
CA ASP A 105 8.62 1.36 -6.51
C ASP A 105 10.09 1.51 -6.92
N TYR A 106 10.88 0.44 -6.85
CA TYR A 106 12.29 0.47 -7.26
C TYR A 106 12.45 0.95 -8.71
N ASP A 107 13.60 1.57 -9.02
CA ASP A 107 13.86 2.21 -10.32
C ASP A 107 14.04 1.18 -11.44
N GLU A 108 12.92 0.64 -11.91
CA GLU A 108 12.84 -0.29 -13.00
C GLU A 108 11.64 0.06 -13.86
N SER A 109 11.93 0.40 -15.12
CA SER A 109 10.94 0.97 -16.03
C SER A 109 9.71 0.08 -16.18
N ALA A 110 9.89 -1.24 -16.28
CA ALA A 110 8.78 -2.16 -16.50
C ALA A 110 7.79 -2.23 -15.33
N ALA A 111 8.25 -2.15 -14.08
CA ALA A 111 7.41 -2.06 -12.90
C ALA A 111 6.66 -0.71 -12.85
N LEU A 112 7.35 0.40 -13.10
CA LEU A 112 6.75 1.73 -13.09
C LEU A 112 5.75 1.93 -14.23
N ASP A 113 6.04 1.40 -15.41
CA ASP A 113 5.12 1.39 -16.55
C ASP A 113 3.84 0.60 -16.24
N ASP A 114 3.94 -0.49 -15.47
CA ASP A 114 2.77 -1.25 -15.03
C ASP A 114 1.92 -0.47 -14.03
N THR A 115 2.56 0.20 -13.06
CA THR A 115 1.86 1.08 -12.13
C THR A 115 1.19 2.23 -12.88
N ALA A 116 1.88 2.85 -13.85
CA ALA A 116 1.33 3.94 -14.66
C ALA A 116 0.13 3.47 -15.51
N ARG A 117 0.23 2.31 -16.15
CA ARG A 117 -0.92 1.72 -16.85
C ARG A 117 -2.09 1.44 -15.90
N ALA A 118 -1.82 0.99 -14.68
CA ALA A 118 -2.87 0.79 -13.69
C ALA A 118 -3.56 2.11 -13.30
N VAL A 119 -2.83 3.21 -13.16
CA VAL A 119 -3.41 4.55 -12.98
C VAL A 119 -4.31 4.93 -14.16
N ASP A 120 -3.82 4.77 -15.39
CA ASP A 120 -4.52 5.19 -16.60
C ASP A 120 -5.80 4.39 -16.87
N GLU A 121 -5.78 3.07 -16.60
CA GLU A 121 -6.90 2.18 -16.90
C GLU A 121 -7.89 2.02 -15.74
N ALA A 122 -7.43 2.10 -14.48
CA ALA A 122 -8.29 1.88 -13.33
C ALA A 122 -8.96 3.16 -12.81
N LEU A 123 -8.41 4.35 -13.12
CA LEU A 123 -8.96 5.63 -12.66
C LEU A 123 -9.60 6.43 -13.80
N PRO A 124 -10.68 7.18 -13.52
CA PRO A 124 -11.19 8.17 -14.46
C PRO A 124 -10.18 9.32 -14.64
N VAL A 125 -10.15 9.91 -15.83
CA VAL A 125 -9.22 11.00 -16.23
C VAL A 125 -9.14 12.14 -15.21
N GLY A 126 -10.26 12.51 -14.58
CA GLY A 126 -10.31 13.57 -13.58
C GLY A 126 -9.51 13.29 -12.30
N LEU A 127 -9.27 12.01 -11.97
CA LEU A 127 -8.47 11.56 -10.83
C LEU A 127 -7.02 11.28 -11.20
N GLN A 128 -6.74 10.84 -12.43
CA GLN A 128 -5.37 10.56 -12.91
C GLN A 128 -4.41 11.73 -12.68
N ARG A 129 -4.88 12.98 -12.88
CA ARG A 129 -4.10 14.22 -12.65
C ARG A 129 -3.63 14.44 -11.21
N LYS A 130 -4.16 13.70 -10.23
CA LYS A 130 -3.74 13.75 -8.83
C LYS A 130 -2.78 12.62 -8.46
N VAL A 131 -2.50 11.70 -9.39
CA VAL A 131 -1.70 10.51 -9.13
C VAL A 131 -0.41 10.58 -9.94
N TYR A 132 0.72 10.40 -9.25
CA TYR A 132 2.04 10.41 -9.87
C TYR A 132 2.72 9.07 -9.61
N VAL A 133 3.39 8.53 -10.63
CA VAL A 133 4.24 7.34 -10.50
C VAL A 133 5.70 7.80 -10.57
N VAL A 134 6.48 7.50 -9.54
CA VAL A 134 7.87 8.00 -9.41
C VAL A 134 8.80 6.86 -8.97
N PRO A 135 9.98 6.67 -9.60
CA PRO A 135 10.96 5.73 -9.11
C PRO A 135 11.46 6.15 -7.72
N HIS A 136 11.49 5.21 -6.78
CA HIS A 136 12.13 5.40 -5.48
C HIS A 136 12.69 4.09 -4.92
N THR A 137 14.02 3.96 -4.94
CA THR A 137 14.69 2.93 -4.16
C THR A 137 14.83 3.42 -2.72
N TRP A 138 14.38 2.64 -1.74
CA TRP A 138 14.39 3.08 -0.35
C TRP A 138 15.80 3.44 0.15
N GLY A 139 15.88 4.49 0.97
CA GLY A 139 17.13 5.00 1.54
C GLY A 139 17.97 5.79 0.53
N THR A 140 17.50 5.96 -0.71
CA THR A 140 18.16 6.80 -1.71
C THR A 140 17.58 8.22 -1.72
N ARG A 141 18.04 9.02 -2.68
CA ARG A 141 17.68 10.43 -2.81
C ARG A 141 16.18 10.62 -3.04
N ILE A 142 15.59 11.62 -2.37
CA ILE A 142 14.16 11.89 -2.36
C ILE A 142 13.77 13.19 -3.08
N ASP A 143 14.70 13.83 -3.79
CA ASP A 143 14.49 15.14 -4.43
C ASP A 143 13.27 15.12 -5.37
N SER A 144 13.07 14.02 -6.11
CA SER A 144 11.93 13.83 -7.02
C SER A 144 10.60 13.84 -6.28
N LEU A 145 10.50 13.15 -5.15
CA LEU A 145 9.30 13.09 -4.32
C LEU A 145 9.02 14.45 -3.67
N LEU A 146 10.07 15.10 -3.15
CA LEU A 146 9.95 16.43 -2.54
C LEU A 146 9.58 17.53 -3.56
N SER A 147 9.84 17.32 -4.84
CA SER A 147 9.39 18.24 -5.91
C SER A 147 7.87 18.22 -6.14
N LEU A 148 7.20 17.10 -5.81
CA LEU A 148 5.75 16.95 -5.91
C LEU A 148 5.03 17.47 -4.66
N ALA A 149 5.61 17.24 -3.49
CA ALA A 149 5.11 17.77 -2.22
C ALA A 149 6.26 17.88 -1.19
N PRO A 150 6.29 18.90 -0.33
CA PRO A 150 7.38 19.07 0.64
C PRO A 150 7.42 17.96 1.72
N SER A 151 6.31 17.23 1.88
CA SER A 151 6.16 16.10 2.80
C SER A 151 4.82 15.38 2.52
N TYR A 152 4.60 14.24 3.16
CA TYR A 152 3.39 13.42 3.00
C TYR A 152 2.69 13.18 4.34
N ASP A 153 1.36 13.29 4.34
CA ASP A 153 0.51 13.20 5.54
C ASP A 153 0.12 11.75 5.85
N LEU A 154 0.23 10.86 4.87
CA LEU A 154 0.02 9.44 5.01
C LEU A 154 1.03 8.69 4.13
N VAL A 155 1.74 7.73 4.70
CA VAL A 155 2.56 6.79 3.94
C VAL A 155 1.98 5.39 4.04
N LEU A 156 1.68 4.78 2.88
CA LEU A 156 1.18 3.43 2.73
C LEU A 156 2.33 2.47 2.42
N VAL A 157 2.36 1.32 3.08
CA VAL A 157 3.40 0.29 2.91
C VAL A 157 2.75 -1.10 2.94
N ALA A 158 2.49 -1.68 1.76
CA ALA A 158 1.89 -3.00 1.65
C ALA A 158 2.94 -4.09 1.37
N ASP A 159 3.05 -5.08 2.24
CA ASP A 159 3.92 -6.26 2.09
C ASP A 159 5.41 -5.98 1.81
N CYS A 160 5.96 -4.90 2.40
CA CYS A 160 7.34 -4.49 2.15
C CYS A 160 8.32 -4.80 3.30
N VAL A 161 7.83 -5.38 4.41
CA VAL A 161 8.61 -5.56 5.65
C VAL A 161 9.17 -6.98 5.83
N TRP A 162 9.09 -7.83 4.80
CA TRP A 162 9.56 -9.22 4.85
C TRP A 162 11.08 -9.39 4.88
N SER A 163 11.84 -8.42 4.34
CA SER A 163 13.30 -8.47 4.27
C SER A 163 13.96 -7.59 5.33
N PRO A 164 14.59 -8.17 6.37
CA PRO A 164 15.30 -7.39 7.39
C PRO A 164 16.41 -6.50 6.83
N ALA A 165 17.03 -6.92 5.72
CA ALA A 165 18.10 -6.17 5.07
C ALA A 165 17.62 -4.81 4.51
N LEU A 166 16.31 -4.65 4.29
CA LEU A 166 15.72 -3.45 3.71
C LEU A 166 15.07 -2.53 4.76
N HIS A 167 14.97 -2.97 6.02
CA HIS A 167 14.27 -2.22 7.07
C HIS A 167 14.89 -0.84 7.31
N ALA A 168 16.21 -0.74 7.40
CA ALA A 168 16.90 0.54 7.60
C ALA A 168 16.60 1.52 6.47
N SER A 169 16.79 1.10 5.22
CA SER A 169 16.50 1.91 4.03
C SER A 169 15.04 2.35 3.93
N LEU A 170 14.10 1.47 4.27
CA LEU A 170 12.67 1.80 4.30
C LEU A 170 12.39 2.86 5.38
N VAL A 171 12.91 2.67 6.60
CA VAL A 171 12.76 3.61 7.70
C VAL A 171 13.38 4.98 7.38
N ASP A 172 14.54 5.02 6.74
CA ASP A 172 15.17 6.27 6.29
C ASP A 172 14.25 7.05 5.33
N SER A 173 13.60 6.34 4.41
CA SER A 173 12.62 6.95 3.49
C SER A 173 11.39 7.48 4.24
N LEU A 174 10.84 6.68 5.15
CA LEU A 174 9.69 7.08 5.97
C LEU A 174 10.01 8.35 6.76
N ARG A 175 11.15 8.39 7.45
CA ARG A 175 11.57 9.53 8.27
C ARG A 175 11.76 10.80 7.44
N ALA A 176 12.29 10.67 6.23
CA ALA A 176 12.60 11.81 5.39
C ALA A 176 11.37 12.38 4.64
N LEU A 177 10.34 11.55 4.41
CA LEU A 177 9.17 11.90 3.60
C LEU A 177 7.90 12.19 4.43
N LEU A 178 7.78 11.59 5.62
CA LEU A 178 6.62 11.80 6.48
C LEU A 178 6.60 13.25 7.02
N SER A 179 5.43 13.89 6.93
CA SER A 179 5.20 15.22 7.52
C SER A 179 5.51 15.23 9.01
N ALA A 180 6.21 16.27 9.49
CA ALA A 180 6.39 16.54 10.92
C ALA A 180 5.10 17.10 11.54
N SER A 181 4.05 16.28 11.57
CA SER A 181 2.71 16.62 12.06
C SER A 181 2.19 15.51 12.97
N PRO A 182 1.50 15.82 14.08
CA PRO A 182 0.89 14.81 14.95
C PRO A 182 -0.23 14.01 14.26
N HIS A 183 -0.69 14.46 13.09
CA HIS A 183 -1.71 13.78 12.27
C HIS A 183 -1.12 13.01 11.09
N ALA A 184 0.21 13.03 10.93
CA ALA A 184 0.88 12.26 9.90
C ALA A 184 1.08 10.82 10.38
N THR A 185 0.75 9.85 9.53
CA THR A 185 0.79 8.44 9.91
C THR A 185 1.44 7.57 8.84
N VAL A 186 1.99 6.44 9.28
CA VAL A 186 2.39 5.35 8.39
C VAL A 186 1.40 4.22 8.61
N CYS A 187 0.74 3.77 7.55
CA CYS A 187 -0.10 2.59 7.56
C CYS A 187 0.61 1.48 6.79
N PHE A 188 1.00 0.43 7.50
CA PHE A 188 1.59 -0.74 6.86
C PHE A 188 0.76 -2.00 7.13
N SER A 189 0.80 -2.92 6.19
CA SER A 189 0.20 -4.24 6.30
C SER A 189 1.16 -5.29 5.74
N THR A 190 0.99 -6.54 6.13
CA THR A 190 1.90 -7.61 5.73
C THR A 190 1.17 -8.95 5.66
N GLY A 191 1.57 -9.80 4.71
CA GLY A 191 1.10 -11.17 4.62
C GLY A 191 1.70 -12.06 5.72
N PHE A 192 1.00 -13.14 6.06
CA PHE A 192 1.45 -14.10 7.07
C PHE A 192 2.85 -14.68 6.81
N HIS A 193 3.27 -14.75 5.55
CA HIS A 193 4.59 -15.25 5.13
C HIS A 193 5.76 -14.41 5.63
N THR A 194 5.53 -13.13 5.96
CA THR A 194 6.57 -12.24 6.53
C THR A 194 7.01 -12.72 7.91
N GLY A 195 6.08 -13.22 8.71
CA GLY A 195 6.35 -13.72 10.06
C GLY A 195 6.48 -12.61 11.12
N ARG A 196 6.09 -12.93 12.36
CA ARG A 196 6.04 -11.97 13.48
C ARG A 196 7.39 -11.38 13.84
N LYS A 197 8.48 -12.15 13.69
CA LYS A 197 9.84 -11.71 14.01
C LYS A 197 10.28 -10.56 13.10
N GLN A 198 10.00 -10.65 11.81
CA GLN A 198 10.33 -9.64 10.82
C GLN A 198 9.53 -8.35 11.08
N VAL A 199 8.23 -8.48 11.40
CA VAL A 199 7.41 -7.33 11.81
C VAL A 199 7.97 -6.66 13.06
N ALA A 200 8.32 -7.43 14.09
CA ALA A 200 8.90 -6.89 15.32
C ALA A 200 10.23 -6.16 15.08
N ASN A 201 11.09 -6.72 14.22
CA ASN A 201 12.36 -6.07 13.84
C ASN A 201 12.13 -4.74 13.11
N PHE A 202 11.17 -4.70 12.19
CA PHE A 202 10.82 -3.46 11.49
C PHE A 202 10.29 -2.40 12.47
N LEU A 203 9.38 -2.78 13.38
CA LEU A 203 8.84 -1.88 14.39
C LEU A 203 9.93 -1.33 15.33
N ALA A 204 10.91 -2.16 15.71
CA ALA A 204 12.05 -1.72 16.51
C ALA A 204 12.90 -0.69 15.74
N ALA A 205 13.24 -0.97 14.48
CA ALA A 205 13.98 -0.03 13.64
C ALA A 205 13.23 1.30 13.41
N ALA A 206 11.91 1.24 13.23
CA ALA A 206 11.06 2.42 13.09
C ALA A 206 11.03 3.25 14.40
N ALA A 207 10.94 2.58 15.55
CA ALA A 207 10.96 3.23 16.87
C ALA A 207 12.28 3.96 17.14
N ASP A 208 13.43 3.38 16.74
CA ASP A 208 14.75 4.03 16.82
C ASP A 208 14.82 5.31 15.96
N ALA A 209 13.98 5.41 14.93
CA ALA A 209 13.80 6.60 14.10
C ALA A 209 12.67 7.53 14.57
N HIS A 210 12.10 7.30 15.76
CA HIS A 210 10.96 8.02 16.33
C HIS A 210 9.65 7.89 15.56
N ILE A 211 9.49 6.83 14.76
CA ILE A 211 8.23 6.43 14.14
C ILE A 211 7.63 5.32 15.00
N VAL A 212 6.69 5.69 15.87
CA VAL A 212 6.13 4.78 16.89
C VAL A 212 4.65 4.43 16.60
N PRO A 213 4.18 3.24 17.01
CA PRO A 213 2.77 2.86 16.85
C PRO A 213 1.81 3.82 17.57
N VAL A 214 0.70 4.17 16.93
CA VAL A 214 -0.34 5.08 17.48
C VAL A 214 -1.01 4.51 18.74
N ASN A 215 -0.95 3.19 18.97
CA ASN A 215 -1.50 2.53 20.14
C ASN A 215 -0.51 1.50 20.71
N GLU A 216 0.56 1.96 21.36
CA GLU A 216 1.64 1.12 21.91
C GLU A 216 1.13 -0.07 22.76
N LYS A 217 -0.03 0.08 23.42
CA LYS A 217 -0.63 -0.95 24.28
C LYS A 217 -1.10 -2.21 23.52
N GLU A 218 -1.47 -2.08 22.25
CA GLU A 218 -1.88 -3.23 21.43
C GLU A 218 -0.68 -4.02 20.90
N TRP A 219 0.51 -3.40 20.89
CA TRP A 219 1.73 -3.94 20.29
C TRP A 219 2.79 -4.33 21.33
N ALA A 220 2.52 -4.12 22.62
CA ALA A 220 3.39 -4.55 23.71
C ALA A 220 3.49 -6.08 23.74
N VAL A 221 4.60 -6.62 23.24
CA VAL A 221 4.94 -8.04 23.34
C VAL A 221 5.41 -8.31 24.77
N GLY A 222 4.47 -8.59 25.69
CA GLY A 222 4.88 -8.89 27.06
C GLY A 222 3.82 -8.82 28.14
N GLU A 223 2.57 -9.22 27.91
CA GLU A 223 1.75 -9.73 29.00
C GLU A 223 0.99 -10.96 28.52
N THR A 224 1.35 -12.11 29.10
CA THR A 224 0.58 -13.34 29.01
C THR A 224 -0.86 -13.02 29.42
N LYS A 225 -1.78 -12.94 28.45
CA LYS A 225 -3.20 -13.01 28.76
C LYS A 225 -3.44 -14.39 29.36
N ALA A 226 -3.37 -14.47 30.69
CA ALA A 226 -3.93 -15.57 31.44
C ALA A 226 -5.41 -15.63 31.05
N VAL A 227 -5.78 -16.63 30.26
CA VAL A 227 -7.17 -16.97 30.05
C VAL A 227 -7.70 -17.39 31.41
N ARG A 228 -8.47 -16.50 32.05
CA ARG A 228 -9.34 -16.82 33.17
C ARG A 228 -10.77 -16.85 32.66
N GLY A 229 -11.46 -17.97 32.93
CA GLY A 229 -12.90 -18.13 32.80
C GLY A 229 -13.33 -18.83 31.52
#